data_AF-A0A939BSU2-F1
#
_entry.id   AF-A0A939BSU2-F1
#
_cell.length_a   1.000
_cell.length_b   1.000
_cell.length_c   1.000
_cell.angle_alpha   90.00
_cell.angle_beta   90.00
_cell.angle_gamma   90.00
#
_symmetry.space_group_name_H-M   'P 1'
#
loop_
_entity.id
_entity.type
_entity.pdbx_description
1 polymer ?
#
loop_
_entity_poly.entity_id
_entity_poly.type
_entity_poly.pdbx_seq_one_letter_code
_entity_poly.pdbx_strand_id
1 'polypeptide(L)'
;MTSHEDLHQTATHAQHLFERAAGIAEQVAKGEWDDNLSEGEATNLAAALSEAAEVARAVRADAGALKHGAPVDVQWRGLLPLNRKERFYTGTVFPALTTSTGFWHLPRLLDLFGLDVDAQAGSSAQVQFLTEYGFAESVYTDADKAKWGEEFTRETPDIVLVGCDWLLAIEAKMFHAPSAASLNEQMAAQAPIIEHWRQVLDLPTENVAHALLLPERLATRERNGLTSHLVVTWEALLDAFRPVAPPYWTSVLAEALERHEELESKTISMPNAQGRMTGAEIVADALSPSPLVAFVGRVGGATGARFAEDISTGTWQSALYQVRAEPVAASNPNWMPVEAFLHAVGDQSAP
;
A
#
# COMPACT_ATOMS: atom_id res chain seq x y z
N MET A 1 19.01 38.21 2.35
CA MET A 1 18.66 36.93 1.72
C MET A 1 19.84 35.99 1.96
N THR A 2 19.73 35.11 2.94
CA THR A 2 20.66 33.99 3.13
C THR A 2 20.53 33.10 1.90
N SER A 3 21.66 32.69 1.31
CA SER A 3 21.64 31.91 0.07
C SER A 3 21.15 30.49 0.37
N HIS A 4 20.61 29.80 -0.65
CA HIS A 4 20.18 28.40 -0.53
C HIS A 4 21.34 27.47 -0.09
N GLU A 5 22.56 27.88 -0.40
CA GLU A 5 23.82 27.20 -0.01
C GLU A 5 24.09 27.36 1.49
N ASP A 6 23.82 28.54 2.07
CA ASP A 6 23.96 28.81 3.51
C ASP A 6 22.96 27.98 4.34
N LEU A 7 21.74 27.79 3.84
CA LEU A 7 20.72 26.96 4.53
C LEU A 7 21.08 25.47 4.50
N HIS A 8 21.61 24.98 3.37
CA HIS A 8 22.05 23.58 3.27
C HIS A 8 23.28 23.30 4.14
N GLN A 9 24.24 24.22 4.20
CA GLN A 9 25.39 24.12 5.10
C GLN A 9 24.95 24.17 6.57
N THR A 10 24.02 25.07 6.92
CA THR A 10 23.47 25.17 8.28
C THR A 10 22.73 23.90 8.69
N ALA A 11 21.91 23.32 7.80
CA ALA A 11 21.20 22.08 8.06
C ALA A 11 22.14 20.87 8.21
N THR A 12 23.15 20.77 7.34
CA THR A 12 24.16 19.70 7.39
C THR A 12 25.01 19.81 8.66
N HIS A 13 25.38 21.03 9.06
CA HIS A 13 26.11 21.29 10.30
C HIS A 13 25.26 20.95 11.54
N ALA A 14 23.98 21.33 11.54
CA ALA A 14 23.04 20.98 12.62
C ALA A 14 22.87 19.47 12.73
N GLN A 15 22.69 18.76 11.62
CA GLN A 15 22.55 17.31 11.61
C GLN A 15 23.78 16.60 12.19
N HIS A 16 24.99 17.00 11.78
CA HIS A 16 26.23 16.46 12.36
C HIS A 16 26.36 16.74 13.87
N LEU A 17 25.92 17.91 14.34
CA LEU A 17 25.92 18.24 15.77
C LEU A 17 24.93 17.37 16.55
N PHE A 18 23.73 17.13 16.00
CA PHE A 18 22.73 16.26 16.62
C PHE A 18 23.17 14.80 16.64
N GLU A 19 23.75 14.27 15.56
CA GLU A 19 24.28 12.90 15.50
C GLU A 19 25.41 12.71 16.52
N ARG A 20 26.30 13.70 16.65
CA ARG A 20 27.37 13.68 17.65
C ARG A 20 26.84 13.76 19.08
N ALA A 21 25.87 14.64 19.34
CA ALA A 21 25.27 14.79 20.68
C ALA A 21 24.44 13.56 21.08
N ALA A 22 23.69 12.97 20.14
CA ALA A 22 22.93 11.74 20.35
C ALA A 22 23.86 10.55 20.61
N GLY A 23 24.96 10.42 19.85
CA GLY A 23 25.96 9.38 20.07
C GLY A 23 26.61 9.47 21.45
N ILE A 24 26.93 10.67 21.94
CA ILE A 24 27.50 10.84 23.28
C ILE A 24 26.44 10.56 24.37
N ALA A 25 25.19 11.02 24.18
CA ALA A 25 24.10 10.73 25.11
C ALA A 25 23.79 9.22 25.22
N GLU A 26 23.88 8.50 24.10
CA GLU A 26 23.71 7.04 24.05
C GLU A 26 24.83 6.31 24.80
N GLN A 27 26.10 6.73 24.66
CA GLN A 27 27.23 6.15 25.38
C GLN A 27 27.14 6.41 26.89
N VAL A 28 26.70 7.60 27.30
CA VAL A 28 26.44 7.92 28.71
C VAL A 28 25.28 7.08 29.26
N ALA A 29 24.18 6.91 28.51
CA ALA A 29 23.04 6.09 28.92
C ALA A 29 23.39 4.60 29.04
N LYS A 30 24.38 4.12 28.29
CA LYS A 30 24.93 2.76 28.38
C LYS A 30 25.92 2.56 29.52
N GLY A 31 26.19 3.60 30.34
CA GLY A 31 27.16 3.56 31.44
C GLY A 31 28.60 3.43 30.97
N GLU A 32 28.89 3.66 29.69
CA GLU A 32 30.25 3.55 29.11
C GLU A 32 31.20 4.63 29.65
N TRP A 33 30.64 5.62 30.35
CA TRP A 33 31.34 6.75 30.95
C TRP A 33 31.25 6.77 32.49
N ASP A 34 30.68 5.73 33.10
CA ASP A 34 30.64 5.62 34.56
C ASP A 34 32.08 5.58 35.12
N ASP A 35 32.37 6.45 36.09
CA ASP A 35 33.66 6.69 36.73
C ASP A 35 34.79 7.35 35.88
N ASN A 36 34.54 7.76 34.63
CA ASN A 36 35.55 8.39 33.76
C ASN A 36 35.15 9.75 33.15
N LEU A 37 34.02 10.33 33.52
CA LEU A 37 33.65 11.67 33.09
C LEU A 37 34.49 12.71 33.83
N SER A 38 35.64 13.08 33.25
CA SER A 38 36.43 14.19 33.80
C SER A 38 35.62 15.49 33.75
N GLU A 39 35.90 16.43 34.64
CA GLU A 39 35.24 17.74 34.67
C GLU A 39 35.33 18.48 33.32
N GLY A 40 36.44 18.27 32.60
CA GLY A 40 36.64 18.77 31.23
C GLY A 40 35.70 18.14 30.20
N GLU A 41 35.48 16.82 30.27
CA GLU A 41 34.56 16.11 29.37
C GLU A 41 33.10 16.46 29.67
N ALA A 42 32.74 16.61 30.95
CA ALA A 42 31.42 17.10 31.35
C ALA A 42 31.16 18.53 30.84
N THR A 43 32.16 19.40 30.93
CA THR A 43 32.10 20.77 30.41
C THR A 43 31.99 20.79 28.88
N ASN A 44 32.74 19.93 28.19
CA ASN A 44 32.67 19.80 26.73
C ASN A 44 31.32 19.26 26.25
N LEU A 45 30.73 18.31 26.99
CA LEU A 45 29.38 17.80 26.73
C LEU A 45 28.31 18.87 26.96
N ALA A 46 28.39 19.60 28.08
CA ALA A 46 27.49 20.71 28.38
C ALA A 46 27.58 21.83 27.32
N ALA A 47 28.79 22.12 26.83
CA ALA A 47 29.02 23.07 25.75
C ALA A 47 28.42 22.58 24.42
N ALA A 48 28.64 21.32 24.06
CA ALA A 48 28.09 20.72 22.84
C ALA A 48 26.55 20.65 22.85
N LEU A 49 25.95 20.30 24.00
CA LEU A 49 24.49 20.31 24.17
C LEU A 49 23.93 21.73 24.15
N SER A 50 24.64 22.69 24.74
CA SER A 50 24.25 24.10 24.69
C SER A 50 24.32 24.66 23.27
N GLU A 51 25.37 24.32 22.51
CA GLU A 51 25.54 24.68 21.10
C GLU A 51 24.43 24.05 20.24
N ALA A 52 24.14 22.75 20.42
CA ALA A 52 23.03 22.09 19.75
C ALA A 52 21.67 22.74 20.11
N ALA A 53 21.47 23.15 21.37
CA ALA A 53 20.26 23.85 21.80
C ALA A 53 20.17 25.28 21.25
N GLU A 54 21.29 25.99 21.06
CA GLU A 54 21.34 27.29 20.39
C GLU A 54 21.08 27.15 18.89
N VAL A 55 21.65 26.15 18.23
CA VAL A 55 21.36 25.84 16.82
C VAL A 55 19.89 25.46 16.66
N ALA A 56 19.34 24.62 17.55
CA ALA A 56 17.91 24.30 17.57
C ALA A 56 17.05 25.56 17.77
N ARG A 57 17.45 26.48 18.65
CA ARG A 57 16.77 27.75 18.88
C ARG A 57 16.89 28.71 17.70
N ALA A 58 18.05 28.77 17.04
CA ALA A 58 18.27 29.57 15.84
C ALA A 58 17.45 29.03 14.66
N VAL A 59 17.46 27.72 14.43
CA VAL A 59 16.59 27.04 13.45
C VAL A 59 15.11 27.28 13.80
N ARG A 60 14.73 27.27 15.08
CA ARG A 60 13.36 27.56 15.52
C ARG A 60 12.99 29.04 15.42
N ALA A 61 13.96 29.95 15.55
CA ALA A 61 13.79 31.39 15.38
C ALA A 61 13.71 31.77 13.90
N ASP A 62 14.49 31.13 13.03
CA ASP A 62 14.38 31.23 11.57
C ASP A 62 13.10 30.55 11.07
N ALA A 63 12.70 29.40 11.65
CA ALA A 63 11.39 28.80 11.44
C ALA A 63 10.25 29.67 12.04
N GLY A 64 10.57 30.49 13.05
CA GLY A 64 9.71 31.50 13.63
C GLY A 64 9.57 32.74 12.74
N ALA A 65 10.62 33.11 12.01
CA ALA A 65 10.58 34.10 10.94
C ALA A 65 9.84 33.57 9.69
N LEU A 66 9.76 32.24 9.53
CA LEU A 66 8.89 31.55 8.58
C LEU A 66 7.42 31.42 9.07
N LYS A 67 7.07 31.89 10.28
CA LYS A 67 5.67 32.03 10.71
C LYS A 67 5.04 33.30 10.13
N HIS A 68 4.82 33.28 8.82
CA HIS A 68 3.60 33.74 8.15
C HIS A 68 3.77 33.52 6.63
N GLY A 69 3.22 32.43 6.12
CA GLY A 69 2.52 32.47 4.83
C GLY A 69 3.34 32.76 3.57
N ALA A 70 4.53 32.20 3.44
CA ALA A 70 4.95 31.75 2.12
C ALA A 70 5.39 30.30 2.26
N PRO A 71 4.66 29.31 1.73
CA PRO A 71 5.32 28.07 1.39
C PRO A 71 6.55 28.48 0.58
N VAL A 72 7.70 27.84 0.79
CA VAL A 72 8.60 27.71 -0.35
C VAL A 72 7.81 26.83 -1.30
N ASP A 73 6.95 27.48 -2.08
CA ASP A 73 6.13 26.92 -3.13
C ASP A 73 7.13 26.62 -4.23
N VAL A 74 8.00 25.63 -3.97
CA VAL A 74 8.51 24.85 -5.08
C VAL A 74 7.26 24.16 -5.60
N GLN A 75 6.56 24.86 -6.50
CA GLN A 75 5.47 24.30 -7.27
C GLN A 75 6.10 23.22 -8.14
N TRP A 76 6.23 22.04 -7.56
CA TRP A 76 6.47 20.81 -8.29
C TRP A 76 5.25 20.42 -9.15
N ARG A 77 4.13 21.17 -9.02
CA ARG A 77 2.89 21.01 -9.77
C ARG A 77 3.16 20.97 -11.27
N GLY A 78 2.72 19.90 -11.93
CA GLY A 78 2.93 19.69 -13.37
C GLY A 78 4.35 19.33 -13.82
N LEU A 79 5.35 19.27 -12.92
CA LEU A 79 6.74 18.90 -13.24
C LEU A 79 7.14 17.50 -12.73
N LEU A 80 6.35 16.91 -11.83
CA LEU A 80 6.66 15.60 -11.25
C LEU A 80 6.20 14.47 -12.17
N PRO A 81 7.07 13.48 -12.46
CA PRO A 81 6.64 12.27 -13.13
C PRO A 81 5.67 11.51 -12.22
N LEU A 82 4.41 11.40 -12.64
CA LEU A 82 3.40 10.59 -11.96
C LEU A 82 3.46 9.16 -12.48
N ASN A 83 3.44 8.20 -11.57
CA ASN A 83 3.46 6.77 -11.90
C ASN A 83 2.12 6.17 -11.54
N ARG A 84 1.40 5.57 -12.50
CA ARG A 84 0.06 5.01 -12.27
C ARG A 84 0.04 3.65 -11.57
N LYS A 85 1.21 3.08 -11.23
CA LYS A 85 1.28 1.76 -10.58
C LYS A 85 0.99 1.89 -9.09
N GLU A 86 0.08 1.05 -8.57
CA GLU A 86 -0.25 1.01 -7.13
C GLU A 86 1.00 0.78 -6.28
N ARG A 87 1.83 -0.17 -6.71
CA ARG A 87 3.18 -0.49 -6.19
C ARG A 87 4.07 0.71 -5.91
N PHE A 88 3.96 1.77 -6.70
CA PHE A 88 4.77 2.98 -6.51
C PHE A 88 4.31 3.77 -5.27
N TYR A 89 3.01 3.81 -5.01
CA TYR A 89 2.49 4.51 -3.84
C TYR A 89 2.69 3.67 -2.58
N THR A 90 2.40 2.38 -2.64
CA THR A 90 2.56 1.46 -1.50
C THR A 90 4.02 1.21 -1.17
N GLY A 91 4.88 1.00 -2.18
CA GLY A 91 6.29 0.65 -2.02
C GLY A 91 7.29 1.82 -2.08
N THR A 92 6.86 3.05 -2.39
CA THR A 92 7.79 4.20 -2.46
C THR A 92 7.23 5.44 -1.77
N VAL A 93 6.05 5.91 -2.15
CA VAL A 93 5.49 7.15 -1.58
C VAL A 93 5.13 6.97 -0.11
N PHE A 94 4.39 5.92 0.24
CA PHE A 94 3.97 5.64 1.62
C PHE A 94 5.17 5.48 2.58
N PRO A 95 6.20 4.66 2.28
CA PRO A 95 7.39 4.57 3.12
C PRO A 95 8.08 5.93 3.26
N ALA A 96 8.25 6.66 2.15
CA ALA A 96 8.92 7.95 2.18
C ALA A 96 8.17 9.04 2.95
N LEU A 97 6.85 8.90 3.15
CA LEU A 97 6.07 9.73 4.05
C LEU A 97 6.21 9.29 5.51
N THR A 98 6.14 7.98 5.76
CA THR A 98 5.96 7.43 7.11
C THR A 98 7.25 7.10 7.85
N THR A 99 8.35 6.87 7.11
CA THR A 99 9.62 6.36 7.67
C THR A 99 10.82 7.27 7.47
N SER A 100 10.67 8.40 6.77
CA SER A 100 11.79 9.29 6.37
C SER A 100 12.63 9.83 7.53
N THR A 101 12.08 9.84 8.74
CA THR A 101 12.75 10.28 9.98
C THR A 101 13.01 9.11 10.93
N GLY A 102 13.27 7.91 10.40
CA GLY A 102 13.56 6.73 11.20
C GLY A 102 12.40 6.31 12.09
N PHE A 103 11.17 6.36 11.57
CA PHE A 103 9.92 6.03 12.30
C PHE A 103 9.57 6.94 13.48
N TRP A 104 10.21 8.12 13.64
CA TRP A 104 9.86 9.08 14.71
C TRP A 104 8.37 9.51 14.70
N HIS A 105 7.72 9.44 13.55
CA HIS A 105 6.31 9.78 13.38
C HIS A 105 5.38 8.57 13.31
N LEU A 106 5.87 7.37 13.61
CA LEU A 106 5.07 6.14 13.61
C LEU A 106 3.82 6.22 14.50
N PRO A 107 3.83 6.81 15.71
CA PRO A 107 2.61 6.98 16.50
C PRO A 107 1.47 7.72 15.75
N ARG A 108 1.81 8.67 14.87
CA ARG A 108 0.80 9.37 14.03
C ARG A 108 0.15 8.44 13.02
N LEU A 109 0.93 7.50 12.47
CA LEU A 109 0.40 6.49 11.57
C LEU A 109 -0.50 5.52 12.32
N LEU A 110 -0.03 4.99 13.46
CA LEU A 110 -0.79 4.01 14.25
C LEU A 110 -2.12 4.61 14.73
N ASP A 111 -2.12 5.84 15.23
CA ASP A 111 -3.33 6.58 15.60
C ASP A 111 -4.30 6.76 14.43
N LEU A 112 -3.79 7.10 13.24
CA LEU A 112 -4.61 7.21 12.02
C LEU A 112 -5.30 5.88 11.67
N PHE A 113 -4.66 4.76 12.00
CA PHE A 113 -5.17 3.40 11.81
C PHE A 113 -5.82 2.81 13.08
N GLY A 114 -6.12 3.64 14.09
CA GLY A 114 -6.86 3.23 15.29
C GLY A 114 -6.09 2.33 16.26
N LEU A 115 -4.77 2.27 16.16
CA LEU A 115 -3.89 1.55 17.08
C LEU A 115 -3.33 2.51 18.13
N ASP A 116 -3.81 2.39 19.36
CA ASP A 116 -3.31 3.12 20.53
C ASP A 116 -2.26 2.26 21.26
N VAL A 117 -1.06 2.20 20.68
CA VAL A 117 0.08 1.42 21.19
C VAL A 117 1.32 2.30 21.26
N ASP A 118 2.19 2.03 22.25
CA ASP A 118 3.44 2.75 22.38
C ASP A 118 4.46 2.25 21.35
N ALA A 119 4.47 2.90 20.18
CA ALA A 119 5.37 2.57 19.08
C ALA A 119 6.87 2.72 19.43
N GLN A 120 7.20 3.35 20.55
CA GLN A 120 8.58 3.62 21.01
C GLN A 120 8.94 2.82 22.27
N ALA A 121 8.03 2.00 22.80
CA ALA A 121 8.30 1.13 23.95
C ALA A 121 9.27 -0.01 23.56
N GLY A 122 10.56 0.29 23.64
CA GLY A 122 11.65 -0.64 23.43
C GLY A 122 12.77 0.02 22.64
N SER A 123 13.90 0.30 23.28
CA SER A 123 15.13 0.86 22.67
C SER A 123 15.77 -0.04 21.58
N SER A 124 15.11 -1.14 21.23
CA SER A 124 15.49 -2.10 20.19
C SER A 124 14.30 -2.53 19.32
N ALA A 125 13.19 -1.77 19.29
CA ALA A 125 11.98 -2.13 18.56
C ALA A 125 12.28 -2.29 17.06
N GLN A 126 12.40 -3.54 16.61
CA GLN A 126 12.57 -3.88 15.20
C GLN A 126 11.21 -3.73 14.52
N VAL A 127 10.97 -2.58 13.91
CA VAL A 127 9.80 -2.40 13.03
C VAL A 127 10.08 -3.16 11.74
N GLN A 128 9.28 -4.18 11.46
CA GLN A 128 9.28 -4.82 10.16
C GLN A 128 8.32 -4.07 9.25
N PHE A 129 8.79 -3.71 8.06
CA PHE A 129 8.03 -2.96 7.08
C PHE A 129 8.08 -3.70 5.74
N LEU A 130 6.94 -4.23 5.33
CA LEU A 130 6.81 -5.09 4.17
C LEU A 130 5.78 -4.46 3.23
N THR A 131 6.11 -4.36 1.94
CA THR A 131 5.21 -3.87 0.90
C THR A 131 5.17 -4.86 -0.24
N GLU A 132 4.04 -4.99 -0.94
CA GLU A 132 3.67 -5.74 -2.17
C GLU A 132 4.64 -6.78 -2.80
N TYR A 133 5.95 -6.61 -2.73
CA TYR A 133 7.00 -7.56 -3.13
C TYR A 133 7.21 -8.72 -2.14
N GLY A 134 6.13 -9.22 -1.56
CA GLY A 134 6.15 -10.56 -1.01
C GLY A 134 6.52 -10.61 0.45
N PHE A 135 5.50 -10.44 1.30
CA PHE A 135 5.52 -11.15 2.57
C PHE A 135 5.80 -12.64 2.33
N ALA A 136 5.04 -13.27 1.43
CA ALA A 136 5.24 -14.67 1.03
C ALA A 136 6.66 -14.94 0.48
N GLU A 137 7.20 -14.01 -0.32
CA GLU A 137 8.55 -14.14 -0.90
C GLU A 137 9.66 -13.86 0.15
N SER A 138 9.32 -13.12 1.22
CA SER A 138 10.22 -12.81 2.34
C SER A 138 10.23 -13.91 3.39
N VAL A 139 9.23 -14.79 3.43
CA VAL A 139 9.21 -16.00 4.28
C VAL A 139 9.95 -17.13 3.57
N TYR A 140 11.28 -17.00 3.47
CA TYR A 140 12.11 -17.94 2.71
C TYR A 140 13.00 -18.85 3.57
N THR A 141 13.34 -18.45 4.80
CA THR A 141 14.12 -19.31 5.70
C THR A 141 13.22 -20.28 6.48
N ASP A 142 13.78 -21.39 6.96
CA ASP A 142 13.03 -22.33 7.82
C ASP A 142 12.59 -21.68 9.14
N ALA A 143 13.35 -20.71 9.63
CA ALA A 143 12.98 -19.92 10.80
C ALA A 143 11.80 -18.99 10.50
N ASP A 144 11.78 -18.35 9.33
CA ASP A 144 10.66 -17.50 8.91
C ASP A 144 9.41 -18.34 8.70
N LYS A 145 9.52 -19.51 8.08
CA LYS A 145 8.40 -20.44 7.86
C LYS A 145 7.83 -20.98 9.17
N ALA A 146 8.71 -21.36 10.10
CA ALA A 146 8.31 -21.81 11.43
C ALA A 146 7.62 -20.70 12.23
N LYS A 147 8.02 -19.44 12.02
CA LYS A 147 7.38 -18.28 12.62
C LYS A 147 6.06 -17.98 11.92
N TRP A 148 6.09 -17.60 10.65
CA TRP A 148 4.99 -16.97 9.93
C TRP A 148 4.05 -17.92 9.17
N GLY A 149 4.37 -19.21 9.08
CA GLY A 149 3.65 -20.22 8.31
C GLY A 149 4.28 -20.51 6.93
N GLU A 150 3.78 -21.57 6.27
CA GLU A 150 4.28 -22.03 4.95
C GLU A 150 3.29 -21.80 3.81
N GLU A 151 2.01 -21.56 4.10
CA GLU A 151 0.94 -21.44 3.11
C GLU A 151 0.47 -19.98 2.98
N PHE A 152 1.14 -19.23 2.11
CA PHE A 152 0.67 -17.89 1.72
C PHE A 152 -0.03 -17.96 0.37
N THR A 153 -1.27 -17.49 0.32
CA THR A 153 -1.98 -17.26 -0.94
C THR A 153 -1.46 -15.98 -1.59
N ARG A 154 -1.86 -15.70 -2.84
CA ARG A 154 -1.58 -14.40 -3.49
C ARG A 154 -2.33 -13.22 -2.86
N GLU A 155 -3.22 -13.49 -1.92
CA GLU A 155 -4.07 -12.50 -1.26
C GLU A 155 -3.38 -12.01 0.03
N THR A 156 -2.21 -11.38 -0.10
CA THR A 156 -1.52 -10.73 1.01
C THR A 156 -1.79 -9.22 1.01
N PRO A 157 -1.90 -8.56 2.17
CA PRO A 157 -2.03 -7.10 2.23
C PRO A 157 -0.89 -6.37 1.50
N ASP A 158 -1.21 -5.24 0.88
CA ASP A 158 -0.24 -4.42 0.15
C ASP A 158 0.89 -3.87 1.04
N ILE A 159 0.58 -3.57 2.31
CA ILE A 159 1.54 -3.07 3.29
C ILE A 159 1.32 -3.79 4.63
N VAL A 160 2.39 -4.28 5.24
CA VAL A 160 2.40 -4.88 6.57
C VAL A 160 3.48 -4.21 7.42
N LEU A 161 3.09 -3.66 8.56
CA LEU A 161 3.99 -3.16 9.59
C LEU A 161 3.84 -4.00 10.86
N VAL A 162 4.95 -4.41 11.45
CA VAL A 162 4.97 -5.20 12.69
C VAL A 162 5.89 -4.53 13.70
N GLY A 163 5.36 -4.26 14.89
CA GLY A 163 6.11 -3.79 16.05
C GLY A 163 6.44 -4.90 17.04
N CYS A 164 6.79 -4.52 18.27
CA CYS A 164 7.02 -5.47 19.36
C CYS A 164 5.73 -6.14 19.84
N ASP A 165 4.62 -5.41 19.86
CA ASP A 165 3.34 -5.82 20.44
C ASP A 165 2.13 -5.40 19.58
N TRP A 166 2.34 -5.06 18.30
CA TRP A 166 1.27 -4.65 17.39
C TRP A 166 1.53 -5.08 15.94
N LEU A 167 0.43 -5.15 15.17
CA LEU A 167 0.42 -5.49 13.74
C LEU A 167 -0.53 -4.55 12.99
N LEU A 168 -0.04 -3.94 11.92
CA LEU A 168 -0.84 -3.12 11.01
C LEU A 168 -0.75 -3.71 9.60
N ALA A 169 -1.86 -4.22 9.10
CA ALA A 169 -2.04 -4.71 7.74
C ALA A 169 -2.94 -3.77 6.95
N ILE A 170 -2.46 -3.30 5.80
CA ILE A 170 -3.15 -2.32 4.97
C ILE A 170 -3.31 -2.88 3.56
N GLU A 171 -4.55 -2.95 3.10
CA GLU A 171 -4.88 -3.12 1.69
C GLU A 171 -5.08 -1.72 1.07
N ALA A 172 -4.30 -1.39 0.05
CA ALA A 172 -4.24 -0.04 -0.47
C ALA A 172 -4.70 0.02 -1.93
N LYS A 173 -5.49 1.04 -2.26
CA LYS A 173 -5.83 1.34 -3.66
C LYS A 173 -5.48 2.79 -3.91
N MET A 174 -4.76 3.06 -5.00
CA MET A 174 -4.47 4.44 -5.39
C MET A 174 -5.26 4.80 -6.63
N PHE A 175 -5.05 4.07 -7.71
CA PHE A 175 -5.73 4.32 -8.99
C PHE A 175 -6.63 3.17 -9.43
N HIS A 176 -6.53 1.97 -8.84
CA HIS A 176 -7.55 0.97 -9.06
C HIS A 176 -8.82 1.38 -8.30
N ALA A 177 -9.97 1.16 -8.93
CA ALA A 177 -11.26 1.62 -8.46
C ALA A 177 -12.24 0.44 -8.26
N PRO A 178 -11.92 -0.53 -7.39
CA PRO A 178 -12.78 -1.69 -7.14
C PRO A 178 -14.11 -1.26 -6.52
N SER A 179 -15.13 -2.12 -6.65
CA SER A 179 -16.39 -1.97 -5.92
C SER A 179 -16.22 -2.37 -4.46
N ALA A 180 -17.15 -1.94 -3.59
CA ALA A 180 -17.20 -2.39 -2.21
C ALA A 180 -17.21 -3.93 -2.08
N ALA A 181 -17.93 -4.63 -2.95
CA ALA A 181 -17.98 -6.10 -2.94
C ALA A 181 -16.60 -6.71 -3.19
N SER A 182 -15.86 -6.22 -4.19
CA SER A 182 -14.51 -6.70 -4.49
C SER A 182 -13.52 -6.38 -3.37
N LEU A 183 -13.66 -5.22 -2.72
CA LEU A 183 -12.83 -4.87 -1.55
C LEU A 183 -13.14 -5.79 -0.36
N ASN A 184 -14.43 -6.04 -0.08
CA ASN A 184 -14.82 -6.95 1.00
C ASN A 184 -14.33 -8.38 0.76
N GLU A 185 -14.36 -8.87 -0.49
CA GLU A 185 -13.80 -10.16 -0.86
C GLU A 185 -12.29 -10.23 -0.59
N GLN A 186 -11.53 -9.20 -0.97
CA GLN A 186 -10.09 -9.12 -0.69
C GLN A 186 -9.82 -9.10 0.83
N MET A 187 -10.52 -8.26 1.57
CA MET A 187 -10.38 -8.17 3.03
C MET A 187 -10.74 -9.51 3.70
N ALA A 188 -11.80 -10.19 3.25
CA ALA A 188 -12.19 -11.50 3.77
C ALA A 188 -11.15 -12.59 3.45
N ALA A 189 -10.52 -12.53 2.27
CA ALA A 189 -9.46 -13.46 1.88
C ALA A 189 -8.16 -13.26 2.68
N GLN A 190 -7.86 -12.02 3.07
CA GLN A 190 -6.68 -11.66 3.87
C GLN A 190 -6.85 -11.97 5.37
N ALA A 191 -8.08 -11.88 5.89
CA ALA A 191 -8.34 -12.01 7.33
C ALA A 191 -7.77 -13.29 7.99
N PRO A 192 -7.86 -14.49 7.39
CA PRO A 192 -7.26 -15.70 7.96
C PRO A 192 -5.73 -15.62 8.09
N ILE A 193 -5.06 -14.96 7.15
CA ILE A 193 -3.60 -14.77 7.16
C ILE A 193 -3.20 -13.83 8.31
N ILE A 194 -3.94 -12.73 8.47
CA ILE A 194 -3.70 -11.76 9.54
C ILE A 194 -3.98 -12.38 10.92
N GLU A 195 -5.04 -13.17 11.04
CA GLU A 195 -5.32 -13.91 12.28
C GLU A 195 -4.22 -14.93 12.59
N HIS A 196 -3.67 -15.60 11.58
CA HIS A 196 -2.52 -16.47 11.77
C HIS A 196 -1.30 -15.70 12.30
N TRP A 197 -0.97 -14.54 11.70
CA TRP A 197 0.13 -13.69 12.17
C TRP A 197 -0.09 -13.20 13.60
N ARG A 198 -1.31 -12.79 13.95
CA ARG A 198 -1.66 -12.40 15.32
C ARG A 198 -1.36 -13.53 16.31
N GLN A 199 -1.76 -14.76 16.00
CA GLN A 199 -1.55 -15.92 16.87
C GLN A 199 -0.06 -16.27 17.01
N VAL A 200 0.67 -16.26 15.91
CA VAL A 200 2.12 -16.50 15.87
C VAL A 200 2.90 -15.51 16.71
N LEU A 201 2.52 -14.23 16.62
CA LEU A 201 3.17 -13.13 17.32
C LEU A 201 2.65 -12.94 18.75
N ASP A 202 1.69 -13.76 19.19
CA ASP A 202 1.02 -13.67 20.50
C ASP A 202 0.45 -12.27 20.79
N LEU A 203 -0.18 -11.67 19.78
CA LEU A 203 -0.71 -10.31 19.86
C LEU A 203 -2.16 -10.28 20.38
N PRO A 204 -2.51 -9.33 21.27
CA PRO A 204 -3.90 -9.02 21.59
C PRO A 204 -4.65 -8.55 20.34
N THR A 205 -5.95 -8.87 20.25
CA THR A 205 -6.78 -8.49 19.10
C THR A 205 -6.86 -6.97 18.91
N GLU A 206 -6.89 -6.23 20.01
CA GLU A 206 -6.91 -4.76 20.05
C GLU A 206 -5.63 -4.11 19.50
N ASN A 207 -4.52 -4.85 19.44
CA ASN A 207 -3.24 -4.38 18.91
C ASN A 207 -3.04 -4.78 17.43
N VAL A 208 -4.09 -5.28 16.78
CA VAL A 208 -4.07 -5.63 15.36
C VAL A 208 -5.07 -4.80 14.59
N ALA A 209 -4.59 -4.09 13.57
CA ALA A 209 -5.43 -3.36 12.63
C ALA A 209 -5.33 -3.97 11.23
N HIS A 210 -6.49 -4.23 10.64
CA HIS A 210 -6.64 -4.58 9.22
C HIS A 210 -7.51 -3.52 8.55
N ALA A 211 -6.90 -2.72 7.68
CA ALA A 211 -7.50 -1.49 7.19
C ALA A 211 -7.38 -1.34 5.67
N LEU A 212 -8.29 -0.55 5.12
CA LEU A 212 -8.25 -0.07 3.75
C LEU A 212 -7.62 1.31 3.70
N LEU A 213 -6.69 1.52 2.77
CA LEU A 213 -6.15 2.84 2.42
C LEU A 213 -6.61 3.23 1.01
N LEU A 214 -7.59 4.13 0.94
CA LEU A 214 -8.29 4.47 -0.31
C LEU A 214 -8.21 5.96 -0.62
N PRO A 215 -8.40 6.41 -1.87
CA PRO A 215 -8.66 7.82 -2.14
C PRO A 215 -10.03 8.20 -1.56
N GLU A 216 -10.16 9.40 -1.01
CA GLU A 216 -11.39 9.85 -0.33
C GLU A 216 -12.63 9.73 -1.21
N ARG A 217 -12.47 9.94 -2.51
CA ARG A 217 -13.55 9.78 -3.51
C ARG A 217 -14.05 8.34 -3.60
N LEU A 218 -13.14 7.36 -3.63
CA LEU A 218 -13.48 5.95 -3.65
C LEU A 218 -14.14 5.54 -2.32
N ALA A 219 -13.53 5.94 -1.20
CA ALA A 219 -14.08 5.69 0.14
C ALA A 219 -15.50 6.26 0.28
N THR A 220 -15.74 7.47 -0.24
CA THR A 220 -17.06 8.12 -0.22
C THR A 220 -18.06 7.38 -1.12
N ARG A 221 -17.65 7.00 -2.34
CA ARG A 221 -18.49 6.29 -3.31
C ARG A 221 -18.96 4.93 -2.77
N GLU A 222 -18.06 4.20 -2.13
CA GLU A 222 -18.29 2.84 -1.64
C GLU A 222 -18.70 2.77 -0.16
N ARG A 223 -18.88 3.92 0.50
CA ARG A 223 -19.08 4.05 1.96
C ARG A 223 -20.11 3.08 2.55
N ASN A 224 -21.25 2.91 1.86
CA ASN A 224 -22.35 2.08 2.34
C ASN A 224 -22.03 0.57 2.30
N GLY A 225 -21.05 0.16 1.49
CA GLY A 225 -20.65 -1.24 1.35
C GLY A 225 -19.42 -1.63 2.18
N LEU A 226 -18.72 -0.67 2.80
CA LEU A 226 -17.46 -0.89 3.53
C LEU A 226 -17.61 -0.73 5.07
N THR A 227 -18.81 -0.87 5.62
CA THR A 227 -19.12 -0.51 7.01
C THR A 227 -18.42 -1.36 8.08
N SER A 228 -17.91 -2.53 7.72
CA SER A 228 -17.21 -3.47 8.60
C SER A 228 -15.70 -3.27 8.64
N HIS A 229 -15.14 -2.37 7.83
CA HIS A 229 -13.70 -2.19 7.69
C HIS A 229 -13.28 -0.78 8.11
N LEU A 230 -12.11 -0.66 8.75
CA LEU A 230 -11.48 0.62 8.96
C LEU A 230 -11.01 1.17 7.60
N VAL A 231 -11.45 2.37 7.25
CA VAL A 231 -11.05 3.05 6.02
C VAL A 231 -10.30 4.33 6.37
N VAL A 232 -9.02 4.37 6.02
CA VAL A 232 -8.18 5.56 6.05
C VAL A 232 -8.05 6.08 4.62
N THR A 233 -7.97 7.41 4.45
CA THR A 233 -7.79 7.99 3.12
C THR A 233 -6.35 8.42 2.86
N TRP A 234 -5.92 8.38 1.60
CA TRP A 234 -4.63 8.95 1.19
C TRP A 234 -4.54 10.45 1.50
N GLU A 235 -5.67 11.15 1.42
CA GLU A 235 -5.82 12.55 1.83
C GLU A 235 -5.57 12.73 3.33
N ALA A 236 -6.16 11.89 4.18
CA ALA A 236 -5.93 11.93 5.62
C ALA A 236 -4.47 11.58 5.98
N LEU A 237 -3.87 10.60 5.30
CA LEU A 237 -2.45 10.28 5.43
C LEU A 237 -1.58 11.47 5.03
N LEU A 238 -1.87 12.08 3.88
CA LEU A 238 -1.16 13.25 3.39
C LEU A 238 -1.24 14.38 4.42
N ASP A 239 -2.42 14.69 4.96
CA ASP A 239 -2.58 15.77 5.93
C ASP A 239 -1.89 15.48 7.27
N ALA A 240 -1.91 14.22 7.71
CA ALA A 240 -1.20 13.80 8.93
C ALA A 240 0.33 13.95 8.81
N PHE A 241 0.88 13.70 7.61
CA PHE A 241 2.32 13.70 7.36
C PHE A 241 2.86 14.96 6.67
N ARG A 242 2.00 15.81 6.10
CA ARG A 242 2.39 17.07 5.43
C ARG A 242 3.33 17.95 6.28
N PRO A 243 3.15 18.10 7.61
CA PRO A 243 4.01 18.96 8.42
C PRO A 243 5.41 18.38 8.70
N VAL A 244 5.62 17.09 8.46
CA VAL A 244 6.81 16.35 8.96
C VAL A 244 7.56 15.56 7.90
N ALA A 245 6.88 15.17 6.82
CA ALA A 245 7.47 14.40 5.74
C ALA A 245 8.19 15.32 4.72
N PRO A 246 9.14 14.78 3.93
CA PRO A 246 9.86 15.56 2.94
C PRO A 246 8.90 16.22 1.94
N PRO A 247 9.08 17.52 1.62
CA PRO A 247 8.17 18.26 0.74
C PRO A 247 7.98 17.63 -0.65
N TYR A 248 9.00 16.93 -1.16
CA TYR A 248 8.92 16.23 -2.44
C TYR A 248 7.82 15.15 -2.43
N TRP A 249 7.81 14.28 -1.41
CA TRP A 249 6.88 13.15 -1.36
C TRP A 249 5.45 13.59 -1.05
N THR A 250 5.29 14.60 -0.20
CA THR A 250 3.98 15.22 0.04
C THR A 250 3.44 15.91 -1.21
N SER A 251 4.32 16.52 -2.02
CA SER A 251 3.93 17.10 -3.33
C SER A 251 3.56 16.04 -4.36
N VAL A 252 4.33 14.93 -4.44
CA VAL A 252 4.02 13.79 -5.33
C VAL A 252 2.64 13.21 -5.02
N LEU A 253 2.34 12.97 -3.73
CA LEU A 253 1.04 12.45 -3.33
C LEU A 253 -0.08 13.47 -3.59
N ALA A 254 0.14 14.74 -3.24
CA ALA A 254 -0.83 15.80 -3.48
C ALA A 254 -1.20 15.93 -4.97
N GLU A 255 -0.21 15.96 -5.86
CA GLU A 255 -0.41 16.04 -7.31
C GLU A 255 -1.15 14.78 -7.83
N ALA A 256 -0.80 13.61 -7.33
CA ALA A 256 -1.47 12.36 -7.71
C ALA A 256 -2.95 12.32 -7.29
N LEU A 257 -3.27 12.86 -6.12
CA LEU A 257 -4.65 12.98 -5.61
C LEU A 257 -5.44 14.07 -6.35
N GLU A 258 -4.82 15.22 -6.65
CA GLU A 258 -5.43 16.29 -7.44
C GLU A 258 -5.81 15.80 -8.84
N ARG A 259 -4.95 14.98 -9.45
CA ARG A 259 -5.16 14.38 -10.78
C ARG A 259 -5.78 12.99 -10.74
N HIS A 260 -6.32 12.59 -9.59
CA HIS A 260 -6.83 11.23 -9.38
C HIS A 260 -7.86 10.84 -10.44
N GLU A 261 -8.82 11.73 -10.77
CA GLU A 261 -9.83 11.48 -11.82
C GLU A 261 -9.24 11.18 -13.21
N GLU A 262 -8.12 11.81 -13.56
CA GLU A 262 -7.45 11.59 -14.84
C GLU A 262 -6.68 10.26 -14.87
N LEU A 263 -6.18 9.86 -13.70
CA LEU A 263 -5.24 8.76 -13.53
C LEU A 263 -5.91 7.46 -13.07
N GLU A 264 -7.10 7.59 -12.45
CA GLU A 264 -7.98 6.50 -12.04
C GLU A 264 -8.01 5.55 -13.22
N SER A 265 -7.72 4.29 -12.92
CA SER A 265 -7.94 3.22 -13.85
C SER A 265 -9.43 3.26 -14.12
N LYS A 266 -9.82 3.92 -15.20
CA LYS A 266 -11.12 3.71 -15.82
C LYS A 266 -11.20 2.22 -15.86
N THR A 267 -12.10 1.66 -15.06
CA THR A 267 -12.45 0.26 -15.18
C THR A 267 -12.59 0.12 -16.68
N ILE A 268 -11.73 -0.67 -17.31
CA ILE A 268 -12.11 -1.24 -18.58
C ILE A 268 -13.23 -2.17 -18.13
N SER A 269 -14.41 -1.59 -17.84
CA SER A 269 -15.68 -2.08 -18.29
C SER A 269 -15.31 -2.61 -19.63
N MET A 270 -15.16 -3.93 -19.69
CA MET A 270 -15.05 -4.60 -20.95
C MET A 270 -16.37 -4.22 -21.57
N PRO A 271 -16.45 -3.20 -22.44
CA PRO A 271 -17.70 -2.49 -22.69
C PRO A 271 -18.73 -3.44 -23.33
N ASN A 272 -18.21 -4.59 -23.75
CA ASN A 272 -18.88 -5.64 -24.44
C ASN A 272 -19.33 -6.79 -23.52
N ALA A 273 -18.84 -6.93 -22.28
CA ALA A 273 -19.20 -8.04 -21.40
C ALA A 273 -20.31 -7.61 -20.43
N GLN A 274 -21.39 -8.40 -20.37
CA GLN A 274 -22.50 -8.20 -19.44
C GLN A 274 -22.34 -9.04 -18.16
N GLY A 275 -21.43 -10.01 -18.17
CA GLY A 275 -21.11 -10.82 -17.00
C GLY A 275 -19.95 -11.78 -17.24
N ARG A 276 -19.78 -12.72 -16.31
CA ARG A 276 -18.86 -13.86 -16.42
C ARG A 276 -19.56 -15.13 -15.99
N MET A 277 -19.24 -16.22 -16.67
CA MET A 277 -19.70 -17.57 -16.36
C MET A 277 -18.57 -18.56 -16.63
N THR A 278 -18.53 -19.65 -15.89
CA THR A 278 -17.70 -20.81 -16.20
C THR A 278 -18.17 -21.49 -17.47
N GLY A 279 -17.31 -22.26 -18.13
CA GLY A 279 -17.75 -23.01 -19.32
C GLY A 279 -18.85 -24.02 -19.03
N ALA A 280 -18.85 -24.64 -17.85
CA ALA A 280 -19.93 -25.53 -17.42
C ALA A 280 -21.27 -24.79 -17.27
N GLU A 281 -21.26 -23.59 -16.67
CA GLU A 281 -22.47 -22.75 -16.55
C GLU A 281 -22.99 -22.30 -17.91
N ILE A 282 -22.10 -21.98 -18.86
CA ILE A 282 -22.47 -21.61 -20.23
C ILE A 282 -23.17 -22.77 -20.95
N VAL A 283 -22.64 -23.99 -20.82
CA VAL A 283 -23.29 -25.19 -21.38
C VAL A 283 -24.66 -25.41 -20.73
N ALA A 284 -24.77 -25.26 -19.41
CA ALA A 284 -26.05 -25.40 -18.70
C ALA A 284 -27.08 -24.34 -19.14
N ASP A 285 -26.67 -23.08 -19.29
CA ASP A 285 -27.53 -21.99 -19.78
C ASP A 285 -27.99 -22.23 -21.23
N ALA A 286 -27.10 -22.70 -22.10
CA ALA A 286 -27.45 -23.01 -23.49
C ALA A 286 -28.50 -24.15 -23.63
N LEU A 287 -28.60 -25.03 -22.64
CA LEU A 287 -29.60 -26.10 -22.58
C LEU A 287 -30.92 -25.65 -21.91
N SER A 288 -30.95 -24.43 -21.35
CA SER A 288 -32.15 -23.85 -20.74
C SER A 288 -33.21 -23.52 -21.81
N PRO A 289 -34.51 -23.57 -21.47
CA PRO A 289 -35.59 -23.10 -22.36
C PRO A 289 -35.48 -21.62 -22.75
N SER A 290 -34.72 -20.83 -22.00
CA SER A 290 -34.50 -19.40 -22.25
C SER A 290 -33.04 -19.04 -21.93
N PRO A 291 -32.09 -19.31 -22.84
CA PRO A 291 -30.68 -19.02 -22.63
C PRO A 291 -30.45 -17.51 -22.49
N LEU A 292 -29.62 -17.13 -21.52
CA LEU A 292 -29.26 -15.74 -21.24
C LEU A 292 -28.01 -15.31 -22.02
N VAL A 293 -27.20 -16.25 -22.49
CA VAL A 293 -25.93 -15.99 -23.17
C VAL A 293 -26.03 -16.32 -24.65
N ALA A 294 -25.65 -15.34 -25.49
CA ALA A 294 -25.53 -15.53 -26.94
C ALA A 294 -24.07 -15.47 -27.41
N PHE A 295 -23.18 -14.80 -26.65
CA PHE A 295 -21.77 -14.66 -27.01
C PHE A 295 -20.85 -14.90 -25.82
N VAL A 296 -19.72 -15.55 -26.11
CA VAL A 296 -18.67 -15.92 -25.17
C VAL A 296 -17.38 -15.20 -25.56
N GLY A 297 -16.74 -14.56 -24.59
CA GLY A 297 -15.52 -13.79 -24.78
C GLY A 297 -14.29 -14.47 -24.16
N ARG A 298 -13.25 -14.64 -24.98
CA ARG A 298 -11.92 -15.16 -24.60
C ARG A 298 -10.88 -14.52 -25.52
N VAL A 299 -9.65 -14.31 -25.04
CA VAL A 299 -8.60 -13.68 -25.85
C VAL A 299 -8.37 -14.46 -27.15
N GLY A 300 -8.53 -13.79 -28.30
CA GLY A 300 -8.45 -14.39 -29.63
C GLY A 300 -9.67 -15.20 -30.07
N GLY A 301 -10.75 -15.22 -29.27
CA GLY A 301 -12.01 -15.86 -29.63
C GLY A 301 -11.85 -17.37 -29.83
N ALA A 302 -12.61 -17.93 -30.77
CA ALA A 302 -12.62 -19.37 -31.05
C ALA A 302 -11.28 -19.90 -31.59
N THR A 303 -10.46 -19.03 -32.18
CA THR A 303 -9.15 -19.38 -32.76
C THR A 303 -7.97 -18.98 -31.87
N GLY A 304 -8.25 -18.42 -30.68
CA GLY A 304 -7.24 -17.94 -29.76
C GLY A 304 -6.50 -19.09 -29.07
N ALA A 305 -5.18 -18.94 -28.90
CA ALA A 305 -4.33 -19.95 -28.25
C ALA A 305 -4.84 -20.33 -26.84
N ARG A 306 -5.37 -19.37 -26.07
CA ARG A 306 -5.95 -19.64 -24.75
C ARG A 306 -7.20 -20.50 -24.80
N PHE A 307 -8.09 -20.25 -25.75
CA PHE A 307 -9.29 -21.08 -25.88
C PHE A 307 -8.92 -22.49 -26.34
N ALA A 308 -7.99 -22.62 -27.29
CA ALA A 308 -7.47 -23.92 -27.72
C ALA A 308 -6.83 -24.70 -26.55
N GLU A 309 -6.09 -24.02 -25.67
CA GLU A 309 -5.54 -24.60 -24.44
C GLU A 309 -6.67 -25.06 -23.48
N ASP A 310 -7.66 -24.19 -23.21
CA ASP A 310 -8.81 -24.51 -22.35
C ASP A 310 -9.53 -25.79 -22.84
N ILE A 311 -9.71 -25.92 -24.16
CA ILE A 311 -10.31 -27.09 -24.81
C ILE A 311 -9.40 -28.31 -24.66
N SER A 312 -8.14 -28.23 -25.11
CA SER A 312 -7.21 -29.37 -25.11
C SER A 312 -6.92 -29.97 -23.73
N THR A 313 -7.00 -29.16 -22.68
CA THR A 313 -6.74 -29.55 -21.28
C THR A 313 -8.00 -29.92 -20.51
N GLY A 314 -9.19 -29.69 -21.07
CA GLY A 314 -10.47 -29.86 -20.36
C GLY A 314 -10.77 -28.78 -19.31
N THR A 315 -9.88 -27.81 -19.11
CA THR A 315 -10.04 -26.73 -18.11
C THR A 315 -11.17 -25.76 -18.47
N TRP A 316 -11.70 -25.83 -19.69
CA TRP A 316 -12.86 -25.05 -20.14
C TRP A 316 -14.05 -25.15 -19.18
N GLN A 317 -14.25 -26.28 -18.49
CA GLN A 317 -15.38 -26.46 -17.58
C GLN A 317 -15.35 -25.46 -16.41
N SER A 318 -14.16 -25.22 -15.84
CA SER A 318 -13.96 -24.35 -14.68
C SER A 318 -13.44 -22.95 -15.04
N ALA A 319 -12.95 -22.76 -16.26
CA ALA A 319 -12.43 -21.47 -16.72
C ALA A 319 -13.55 -20.42 -16.79
N LEU A 320 -13.29 -19.22 -16.26
CA LEU A 320 -14.19 -18.08 -16.40
C LEU A 320 -14.08 -17.45 -17.79
N TYR A 321 -15.22 -17.33 -18.45
CA TYR A 321 -15.41 -16.64 -19.71
C TYR A 321 -16.23 -15.36 -19.54
N GLN A 322 -16.06 -14.42 -20.46
CA GLN A 322 -16.93 -13.26 -20.54
C GLN A 322 -18.21 -13.67 -21.26
N VAL A 323 -19.36 -13.15 -20.84
CA VAL A 323 -20.64 -13.48 -21.47
C VAL A 323 -21.47 -12.23 -21.77
N ARG A 324 -22.35 -12.34 -22.76
CA ARG A 324 -23.39 -11.35 -23.07
C ARG A 324 -24.53 -11.98 -23.88
N ALA A 325 -25.70 -11.36 -23.80
CA ALA A 325 -26.91 -11.68 -24.56
C ALA A 325 -26.94 -11.00 -25.94
N GLU A 326 -26.33 -9.83 -26.08
CA GLU A 326 -26.41 -9.03 -27.31
C GLU A 326 -25.24 -9.32 -28.27
N PRO A 327 -25.39 -9.07 -29.59
CA PRO A 327 -24.29 -9.17 -30.54
C PRO A 327 -23.14 -8.20 -30.28
N VAL A 328 -21.91 -8.66 -30.48
CA VAL A 328 -20.71 -7.80 -30.56
C VAL A 328 -20.49 -7.37 -32.00
N ALA A 329 -19.88 -6.20 -32.21
CA ALA A 329 -19.39 -5.81 -33.53
C ALA A 329 -18.52 -6.93 -34.14
N ALA A 330 -18.81 -7.30 -35.38
CA ALA A 330 -18.15 -8.41 -36.09
C ALA A 330 -16.62 -8.28 -36.21
N SER A 331 -16.07 -7.09 -35.97
CA SER A 331 -14.64 -6.81 -35.97
C SER A 331 -13.92 -7.17 -34.66
N ASN A 332 -14.61 -7.60 -33.61
CA ASN A 332 -13.96 -7.94 -32.34
C ASN A 332 -13.51 -9.42 -32.31
N PRO A 333 -12.21 -9.72 -32.45
CA PRO A 333 -11.72 -11.09 -32.54
C PRO A 333 -11.78 -11.85 -31.21
N ASN A 334 -12.09 -11.19 -30.09
CA ASN A 334 -12.13 -11.82 -28.77
C ASN A 334 -13.49 -12.45 -28.43
N TRP A 335 -14.49 -12.35 -29.30
CA TRP A 335 -15.84 -12.83 -29.04
C TRP A 335 -16.22 -13.88 -30.06
N MET A 336 -16.90 -14.93 -29.60
CA MET A 336 -17.47 -15.96 -30.44
C MET A 336 -18.95 -16.16 -30.09
N PRO A 337 -19.80 -16.55 -31.06
CA PRO A 337 -21.15 -17.02 -30.76
C PRO A 337 -21.11 -18.22 -29.81
N VAL A 338 -22.12 -18.34 -28.94
CA VAL A 338 -22.20 -19.45 -27.99
C VAL A 338 -22.21 -20.81 -28.72
N GLU A 339 -22.76 -20.88 -29.93
CA GLU A 339 -22.78 -22.08 -30.75
C GLU A 339 -21.36 -22.55 -31.15
N ALA A 340 -20.45 -21.61 -31.42
CA ALA A 340 -19.06 -21.93 -31.72
C ALA A 340 -18.33 -22.46 -30.48
N PHE A 341 -18.64 -21.91 -29.31
CA PHE A 341 -18.15 -22.42 -28.03
C PHE A 341 -18.67 -23.86 -27.77
N LEU A 342 -19.97 -24.09 -27.94
CA LEU A 342 -20.61 -25.38 -27.73
C LEU A 342 -20.08 -26.47 -28.69
N HIS A 343 -19.82 -26.12 -29.95
CA HIS A 343 -19.21 -27.04 -30.90
C HIS A 343 -17.83 -27.48 -30.44
N ALA A 344 -16.98 -26.53 -30.02
CA ALA A 344 -15.61 -26.83 -29.60
C ALA A 344 -15.54 -27.71 -28.34
N VAL A 345 -16.46 -27.53 -27.38
CA VAL A 345 -16.53 -28.37 -26.17
C VAL A 345 -17.26 -29.70 -26.41
N GLY A 346 -18.18 -29.75 -27.38
CA GLY A 346 -18.91 -30.96 -27.77
C GLY A 346 -18.02 -32.00 -28.42
N ASP A 347 -17.04 -31.56 -29.23
CA ASP A 347 -16.05 -32.43 -29.87
C ASP A 347 -15.13 -33.16 -28.86
N GLN A 348 -15.04 -32.67 -27.62
CA GLN A 348 -14.31 -33.32 -26.50
C GLN A 348 -15.17 -34.34 -25.74
N SER A 349 -16.49 -34.29 -25.89
CA SER A 349 -17.45 -35.14 -25.17
C SER A 349 -17.91 -36.36 -25.98
N ALA A 350 -17.46 -36.48 -27.24
CA ALA A 350 -17.62 -37.67 -28.04
C ALA A 350 -16.52 -38.70 -27.69
N PRO A 351 -16.88 -39.96 -27.37
CA PRO A 351 -15.94 -40.99 -26.90
C PRO A 351 -14.87 -41.39 -27.92
#